data_AF-A0A7S0IZC6-F1
#
_entry.id   AF-A0A7S0IZC6-F1
#
_cell.length_a   1.000
_cell.length_b   1.000
_cell.length_c   1.000
_cell.angle_alpha   90.00
_cell.angle_beta   90.00
_cell.angle_gamma   90.00
#
_symmetry.space_group_name_H-M   'P 1'
#
loop_
_entity.id
_entity.type
_entity.pdbx_description
1 polymer ?
#
loop_
_entity_poly.entity_id
_entity_poly.type
_entity_poly.pdbx_seq_one_letter_code
_entity_poly.pdbx_strand_id
1 'polypeptide(L)'
;MLRADKEHLERDLKRSLLLLAEKELNFFEQCLNSVGTQAALIAGFASAIIVETASDLLLEASLGIQVAWIFATVLGMVLQILCVVSAMQLSILAAGLALRGPDGSMSYALAETRKEYRNVIRLFYSGAHFHGAWV
;
A
#
# COMPACT_ATOMS: atom_id res chain seq x y z
N MET A 1 40.74 7.89 28.42
CA MET A 1 39.96 6.64 28.47
C MET A 1 38.47 6.93 28.37
N LEU A 2 37.86 7.67 29.30
CA LEU A 2 36.42 8.03 29.27
C LEU A 2 35.88 8.62 27.95
N ARG A 3 36.67 9.44 27.25
CA ARG A 3 36.27 9.99 25.94
C ARG A 3 36.19 8.92 24.85
N ALA A 4 37.11 7.96 24.86
CA ALA A 4 37.11 6.86 23.90
C ALA A 4 35.93 5.92 24.15
N ASP A 5 35.60 5.65 25.41
CA ASP A 5 34.43 4.83 25.77
C ASP A 5 33.12 5.51 25.37
N LYS A 6 33.03 6.84 25.54
CA LYS A 6 31.90 7.63 25.04
C LYS A 6 31.77 7.56 23.51
N GLU A 7 32.87 7.76 22.79
CA GLU A 7 32.89 7.69 21.32
C GLU A 7 32.55 6.28 20.82
N HIS A 8 32.98 5.23 21.53
CA HIS A 8 32.60 3.85 21.24
C HIS A 8 31.09 3.63 21.40
N LEU A 9 30.51 4.08 22.52
CA LEU A 9 29.09 3.95 22.79
C LEU A 9 28.24 4.72 21.77
N GLU A 10 28.66 5.92 21.37
CA GLU A 10 27.99 6.71 20.33
C GLU A 10 28.02 5.99 18.96
N ARG A 11 29.11 5.32 18.62
CA ARG A 11 29.22 4.53 17.39
C ARG A 11 28.32 3.30 17.44
N ASP A 12 28.28 2.58 18.55
CA ASP A 12 27.43 1.41 18.74
C ASP A 12 25.93 1.79 18.67
N LEU A 13 25.56 2.92 19.26
CA LEU A 13 24.20 3.44 19.17
C LEU A 13 23.83 3.79 17.73
N LYS A 14 24.70 4.52 17.01
CA LYS A 14 24.47 4.87 15.59
C LYS A 14 24.31 3.62 14.73
N ARG A 15 25.14 2.60 14.95
CA ARG A 15 25.04 1.31 14.26
C ARG A 15 23.69 0.64 14.53
N SER A 16 23.28 0.60 15.79
CA SER A 16 22.03 -0.04 16.21
C SER A 16 20.81 0.67 15.62
N LEU A 17 20.84 2.01 15.55
CA LEU A 17 19.78 2.80 14.91
C LEU A 17 19.67 2.56 13.41
N LEU A 18 20.81 2.45 12.70
CA LEU A 18 20.80 2.13 11.27
C LEU A 18 20.23 0.73 11.01
N LEU A 19 20.62 -0.26 11.81
CA LEU A 19 20.08 -1.63 11.71
C LEU A 19 18.57 -1.67 11.98
N LEU A 20 18.08 -0.84 12.91
CA LEU A 20 16.64 -0.74 13.18
C LEU A 20 15.91 -0.10 11.99
N ALA A 21 16.45 0.99 11.44
CA ALA A 21 15.89 1.67 10.28
C ALA A 21 15.82 0.74 9.06
N GLU A 22 16.84 -0.07 8.82
CA GLU A 22 16.86 -1.07 7.75
C GLU A 22 15.76 -2.12 7.94
N LYS A 23 15.57 -2.62 9.15
CA LYS A 23 14.48 -3.57 9.45
C LYS A 23 13.11 -2.94 9.25
N GLU A 24 12.90 -1.69 9.66
CA GLU A 24 11.63 -0.99 9.43
C GLU A 24 11.36 -0.77 7.94
N LEU A 25 12.38 -0.42 7.15
CA LEU A 25 12.22 -0.23 5.71
C LEU A 25 11.81 -1.54 5.04
N ASN A 26 12.50 -2.63 5.35
CA ASN A 26 12.19 -3.96 4.84
C ASN A 26 10.78 -4.42 5.24
N PHE A 27 10.34 -4.09 6.45
CA PHE A 27 8.98 -4.36 6.90
C PHE A 27 7.94 -3.63 6.04
N PHE A 28 8.14 -2.33 5.79
CA PHE A 28 7.20 -1.57 4.94
C PHE A 28 7.20 -2.06 3.50
N GLU A 29 8.35 -2.43 2.95
CA GLU A 29 8.43 -3.00 1.60
C GLU A 29 7.63 -4.30 1.49
N GLN A 30 7.77 -5.21 2.46
CA GLN A 30 7.00 -6.46 2.52
C GLN A 30 5.50 -6.19 2.65
N CYS A 31 5.09 -5.27 3.52
CA CYS A 31 3.69 -4.89 3.68
C CYS A 31 3.11 -4.28 2.40
N LEU A 32 3.84 -3.37 1.74
CA LEU A 32 3.40 -2.72 0.51
C LEU A 32 3.27 -3.72 -0.64
N ASN A 33 4.18 -4.68 -0.75
CA ASN A 33 4.08 -5.75 -1.74
C ASN A 33 2.89 -6.68 -1.44
N SER A 34 2.68 -7.04 -0.17
CA SER A 34 1.53 -7.86 0.23
C SER A 34 0.18 -7.15 -0.04
N VAL A 35 0.05 -5.88 0.34
CA VAL A 35 -1.15 -5.09 0.07
C VAL A 35 -1.35 -4.87 -1.43
N GLY A 36 -0.28 -4.57 -2.17
CA GLY A 36 -0.33 -4.39 -3.62
C GLY A 36 -0.80 -5.65 -4.35
N THR A 37 -0.28 -6.82 -3.98
CA THR A 37 -0.70 -8.11 -4.57
C THR A 37 -2.16 -8.43 -4.23
N GLN A 38 -2.59 -8.22 -2.99
CA GLN A 38 -3.99 -8.41 -2.59
C GLN A 38 -4.93 -7.46 -3.34
N ALA A 39 -4.59 -6.19 -3.46
CA ALA A 39 -5.38 -5.19 -4.19
C ALA A 39 -5.52 -5.57 -5.68
N ALA A 40 -4.43 -6.02 -6.31
CA ALA A 40 -4.44 -6.49 -7.69
C ALA A 40 -5.36 -7.71 -7.89
N LEU A 41 -5.36 -8.66 -6.95
CA LEU A 41 -6.26 -9.82 -6.99
C LEU A 41 -7.73 -9.39 -6.87
N ILE A 42 -8.07 -8.49 -5.93
CA ILE A 42 -9.44 -8.00 -5.75
C ILE A 42 -9.93 -7.29 -7.01
N ALA A 43 -9.09 -6.45 -7.64
CA ALA A 43 -9.42 -5.79 -8.90
C ALA A 43 -9.64 -6.82 -10.04
N GLY A 44 -8.80 -7.85 -10.11
CA GLY A 44 -8.95 -8.94 -11.07
C GLY A 44 -10.26 -9.70 -10.90
N PHE A 45 -10.59 -10.09 -9.66
CA PHE A 45 -11.86 -10.77 -9.36
C PHE A 45 -13.08 -9.89 -9.67
N ALA A 46 -13.01 -8.60 -9.36
CA ALA A 46 -14.08 -7.66 -9.71
C ALA A 46 -14.34 -7.62 -11.22
N SER A 47 -13.29 -7.62 -12.04
CA SER A 47 -13.43 -7.66 -13.50
C SER A 47 -14.05 -8.97 -14.00
N ALA A 48 -13.69 -10.10 -13.39
CA ALA A 48 -14.27 -11.41 -13.74
C ALA A 48 -15.77 -11.48 -13.40
N ILE A 49 -16.17 -10.98 -12.24
CA ILE A 49 -17.58 -10.93 -11.81
C ILE A 49 -18.41 -10.08 -12.77
N ILE A 50 -17.89 -8.93 -13.22
CA ILE A 50 -18.58 -8.09 -14.21
C ILE A 50 -18.86 -8.89 -15.50
N VAL A 51 -17.87 -9.66 -15.99
CA VAL A 51 -18.01 -10.44 -17.21
C VAL A 51 -19.02 -11.59 -17.05
N GLU A 52 -18.99 -12.28 -15.91
CA GLU A 52 -19.87 -13.42 -15.63
C GLU A 52 -21.33 -12.96 -15.42
N THR A 53 -21.54 -11.96 -14.58
CA THR A 53 -22.88 -11.48 -14.19
C THR A 53 -23.55 -10.60 -15.25
N ALA A 54 -22.80 -10.04 -16.21
CA ALA A 54 -23.36 -9.23 -17.30
C ALA A 54 -24.44 -9.97 -18.11
N SER A 55 -24.32 -11.30 -18.23
CA SER A 55 -25.25 -12.14 -19.00
C SER A 55 -26.62 -12.27 -18.32
N ASP A 56 -26.63 -12.47 -17.00
CA ASP A 56 -27.85 -12.73 -16.22
C ASP A 56 -28.56 -11.43 -15.81
N LEU A 57 -27.80 -10.37 -15.49
CA LEU A 57 -28.37 -9.11 -15.00
C LEU A 57 -29.21 -8.39 -16.06
N LEU A 58 -28.89 -8.57 -17.35
CA LEU A 58 -29.58 -7.98 -18.50
C LEU A 58 -31.03 -8.46 -18.68
N LEU A 59 -31.39 -9.61 -18.11
CA LEU A 59 -32.69 -10.26 -18.33
C LEU A 59 -33.77 -9.89 -17.29
N GLU A 60 -33.39 -9.57 -16.05
CA GLU A 60 -34.36 -9.53 -14.94
C GLU A 60 -34.38 -8.23 -14.11
N ALA A 61 -33.35 -7.38 -14.17
CA ALA A 61 -33.22 -6.24 -13.27
C ALA A 61 -33.69 -4.90 -13.86
N SER A 62 -34.20 -4.01 -12.99
CA SER A 62 -34.48 -2.63 -13.36
C SER A 62 -33.19 -1.87 -13.72
N LEU A 63 -33.25 -1.03 -14.76
CA LEU A 63 -32.09 -0.31 -15.32
C LEU A 63 -31.32 0.49 -14.25
N GLY A 64 -32.02 1.07 -13.27
CA GLY A 64 -31.39 1.83 -12.18
C GLY A 64 -30.48 0.99 -11.29
N ILE A 65 -30.87 -0.26 -10.98
CA ILE A 65 -30.09 -1.16 -10.14
C ILE A 65 -28.85 -1.67 -10.91
N GLN A 66 -29.01 -1.96 -12.20
CA GLN A 66 -27.89 -2.37 -13.07
C GLN A 66 -26.81 -1.29 -13.15
N VAL A 67 -27.22 -0.04 -13.41
CA VAL A 67 -26.28 1.08 -13.52
C VAL A 67 -25.59 1.36 -12.18
N ALA A 68 -26.33 1.30 -11.06
CA ALA A 68 -25.76 1.49 -9.73
C ALA A 68 -24.73 0.41 -9.37
N TRP A 69 -25.01 -0.85 -9.72
CA TRP A 69 -24.10 -1.97 -9.47
C TRP A 69 -22.82 -1.87 -10.30
N ILE A 70 -22.94 -1.64 -11.61
CA ILE A 70 -21.77 -1.47 -12.50
C ILE A 70 -20.93 -0.27 -12.04
N PHE A 71 -21.58 0.84 -11.68
CA PHE A 71 -20.86 2.02 -11.20
C PHE A 71 -20.10 1.72 -9.89
N ALA A 72 -20.73 1.04 -8.93
CA ALA A 72 -20.09 0.68 -7.67
C ALA A 72 -18.90 -0.29 -7.85
N THR A 73 -19.03 -1.30 -8.72
CA THR A 73 -17.97 -2.29 -8.97
C THR A 73 -16.80 -1.68 -9.73
N VAL A 74 -17.05 -0.84 -10.73
CA VAL A 74 -16.00 -0.11 -11.47
C VAL A 74 -15.28 0.88 -10.56
N LEU A 75 -16.01 1.62 -9.71
CA LEU A 75 -15.41 2.55 -8.75
C LEU A 75 -14.51 1.80 -7.75
N GLY A 76 -14.97 0.67 -7.21
CA GLY A 76 -14.17 -0.20 -6.34
C GLY A 76 -12.89 -0.69 -7.02
N MET A 77 -12.99 -1.12 -8.29
CA MET A 77 -11.85 -1.57 -9.08
C MET A 77 -10.81 -0.46 -9.30
N VAL A 78 -11.25 0.77 -9.62
CA VAL A 78 -10.37 1.93 -9.81
C VAL A 78 -9.62 2.26 -8.51
N LEU A 79 -10.30 2.23 -7.36
CA LEU A 79 -9.67 2.48 -6.05
C LEU A 79 -8.61 1.42 -5.71
N GLN A 80 -8.86 0.16 -6.07
CA GLN A 80 -7.87 -0.92 -5.89
C GLN A 80 -6.65 -0.74 -6.80
N ILE A 81 -6.85 -0.35 -8.06
CA ILE A 81 -5.73 -0.07 -8.99
C ILE A 81 -4.91 1.12 -8.49
N LEU A 82 -5.56 2.18 -8.00
CA LEU A 82 -4.87 3.32 -7.38
C LEU A 82 -4.04 2.88 -6.17
N CYS A 83 -4.58 1.98 -5.33
CA CYS A 83 -3.83 1.39 -4.22
C CYS A 83 -2.57 0.65 -4.70
N VAL A 84 -2.66 -0.15 -5.77
CA VAL A 84 -1.51 -0.85 -6.36
C VAL A 84 -0.44 0.13 -6.82
N VAL A 85 -0.83 1.18 -7.56
CA VAL A 85 0.09 2.19 -8.07
C VAL A 85 0.77 2.94 -6.92
N SER A 86 0.01 3.40 -5.93
CA SER A 86 0.55 4.08 -4.76
C SER A 86 1.49 3.19 -3.95
N ALA A 87 1.16 1.91 -3.78
CA ALA A 87 2.03 0.96 -3.08
C ALA A 87 3.36 0.73 -3.81
N MET A 88 3.32 0.61 -5.14
CA MET A 88 4.52 0.47 -5.98
C MET A 88 5.38 1.74 -5.99
N GLN A 89 4.75 2.93 -6.09
CA GLN A 89 5.47 4.19 -6.03
C GLN A 89 6.16 4.36 -4.68
N LEU A 90 5.48 4.01 -3.59
CA LEU A 90 6.02 4.14 -2.24
C LEU A 90 7.18 3.16 -1.99
N SER A 91 7.11 1.93 -2.49
CA SER A 91 8.22 0.96 -2.33
C SER A 91 9.49 1.42 -3.04
N ILE A 92 9.37 1.95 -4.25
CA ILE A 92 10.51 2.46 -5.03
C ILE A 92 11.07 3.74 -4.39
N LEU A 93 10.20 4.67 -3.98
CA LEU A 93 10.60 5.98 -3.47
C LEU A 93 11.18 5.89 -2.05
N ALA A 94 10.63 5.01 -1.20
CA ALA A 94 11.16 4.75 0.14
C ALA A 94 12.59 4.20 0.09
N ALA A 95 12.85 3.20 -0.76
CA ALA A 95 14.19 2.65 -0.98
C ALA A 95 15.14 3.69 -1.59
N GLY A 96 14.65 4.48 -2.54
CA GLY A 96 15.44 5.54 -3.19
C GLY A 96 15.92 6.62 -2.22
N LEU A 97 15.04 7.12 -1.35
CA LEU A 97 15.38 8.14 -0.35
C LEU A 97 16.24 7.59 0.79
N ALA A 98 16.11 6.31 1.12
CA ALA A 98 16.92 5.65 2.13
C ALA A 98 18.37 5.42 1.66
N LEU A 99 18.58 5.04 0.39
CA LEU A 99 19.90 4.70 -0.15
C LEU A 99 20.71 5.89 -0.68
N ARG A 100 20.04 6.94 -1.18
CA ARG A 100 20.70 8.07 -1.88
C ARG A 100 20.76 9.36 -1.08
N GLY A 101 20.18 9.37 0.12
CA GLY A 101 20.12 10.56 0.94
C GLY A 101 21.37 10.82 1.78
N PRO A 102 21.59 12.07 2.23
CA PRO A 102 22.65 12.40 3.19
C PRO A 102 22.46 11.66 4.52
N ASP A 103 23.50 11.59 5.36
CA ASP A 103 23.44 10.94 6.68
C ASP A 103 22.22 11.44 7.49
N GLY A 104 21.37 10.50 7.91
CA GLY A 104 20.10 10.80 8.58
C GLY A 104 18.86 10.87 7.68
N SER A 105 19.02 10.80 6.34
CA SER A 105 17.89 10.75 5.39
C SER A 105 17.01 9.52 5.57
N MET A 106 17.57 8.41 6.06
CA MET A 106 16.81 7.16 6.25
C MET A 106 15.69 7.30 7.28
N SER A 107 15.92 8.04 8.39
CA SER A 107 14.87 8.26 9.39
C SER A 107 13.77 9.18 8.87
N TYR A 108 14.12 10.17 8.03
CA TYR A 108 13.16 11.02 7.33
C TYR A 108 12.32 10.22 6.31
N ALA A 109 12.98 9.41 5.48
CA ALA A 109 12.31 8.54 4.50
C ALA A 109 11.32 7.59 5.17
N LEU A 110 11.70 6.98 6.31
CA LEU A 110 10.82 6.13 7.09
C LEU A 110 9.63 6.90 7.69
N ALA A 111 9.84 8.12 8.18
CA ALA A 111 8.76 8.94 8.73
C ALA A 111 7.70 9.27 7.66
N GLU A 112 8.13 9.61 6.45
CA GLU A 112 7.22 9.86 5.32
C GLU A 112 6.56 8.57 4.84
N THR A 113 7.32 7.47 4.71
CA THR A 113 6.78 6.16 4.35
C THR A 113 5.69 5.70 5.32
N ARG A 114 5.86 5.94 6.62
CA ARG A 114 4.86 5.62 7.65
C ARG A 114 3.59 6.45 7.53
N LYS A 115 3.68 7.71 7.11
CA LYS A 115 2.50 8.56 6.87
C LYS A 115 1.74 8.06 5.64
N GLU A 116 2.46 7.81 4.55
CA GLU A 116 1.87 7.45 3.27
C GLU A 116 1.33 6.02 3.27
N TYR A 117 1.96 5.11 3.99
CA TYR A 117 1.45 3.75 4.22
C TYR A 117 0.03 3.75 4.80
N ARG A 118 -0.30 4.69 5.72
CA ARG A 118 -1.67 4.82 6.23
C ARG A 118 -2.65 5.29 5.15
N ASN A 119 -2.22 6.12 4.22
CA ASN A 119 -3.06 6.54 3.10
C ASN A 119 -3.32 5.37 2.14
N VAL A 120 -2.29 4.56 1.84
CA VAL A 120 -2.42 3.33 1.04
C VAL A 120 -3.41 2.35 1.70
N ILE A 121 -3.30 2.13 3.01
CA ILE A 121 -4.25 1.29 3.76
C ILE A 121 -5.69 1.82 3.65
N ARG A 122 -5.90 3.14 3.79
CA ARG A 122 -7.24 3.73 3.67
C ARG A 122 -7.81 3.53 2.27
N LEU A 123 -6.99 3.69 1.23
CA LEU A 123 -7.38 3.41 -0.16
C LEU A 123 -7.80 1.94 -0.32
N PHE A 124 -6.98 1.01 0.17
CA PHE A 124 -7.26 -0.44 0.13
C PHE A 124 -8.61 -0.79 0.77
N TYR A 125 -8.84 -0.33 2.01
CA TYR A 125 -10.11 -0.60 2.70
C TYR A 125 -11.30 0.10 2.03
N SER A 126 -11.12 1.33 1.52
CA SER A 126 -12.19 2.03 0.80
C SER A 126 -12.63 1.26 -0.45
N GLY A 127 -11.68 0.74 -1.25
CA GLY A 127 -11.99 -0.12 -2.39
C GLY A 127 -12.61 -1.45 -1.97
N ALA A 128 -12.15 -2.05 -0.88
CA ALA A 128 -12.69 -3.31 -0.36
C ALA A 128 -14.14 -3.16 0.12
N HIS A 129 -14.51 -2.03 0.72
CA HIS A 129 -15.88 -1.76 1.15
C HIS A 129 -16.86 -1.72 -0.03
N PHE A 130 -16.46 -1.17 -1.18
CA PHE A 130 -17.30 -1.17 -2.38
C PHE A 130 -17.59 -2.59 -2.92
N HIS A 131 -16.67 -3.54 -2.73
CA HIS A 131 -16.88 -4.93 -3.14
C HIS A 131 -17.59 -5.76 -2.07
N GLY A 132 -17.31 -5.53 -0.79
CA GLY A 132 -17.93 -6.26 0.32
C GLY A 132 -19.38 -5.87 0.63
N ALA A 133 -19.88 -4.77 0.08
CA ALA A 133 -21.26 -4.34 0.27
C ALA A 133 -22.31 -5.22 -0.46
N TRP A 134 -21.87 -6.12 -1.35
CA TRP A 134 -22.75 -6.87 -2.25
C TRP A 134 -22.59 -8.40 -2.15
N VAL A 135 -21.72 -8.88 -1.25
CA VAL A 135 -21.59 -10.30 -0.86
C VAL A 135 -22.48 -10.54 0.35
#